data_AF-A0A975BMJ9-F1
#
_entry.id   AF-A0A975BMJ9-F1
#
_cell.length_a   1.000
_cell.length_b   1.000
_cell.length_c   1.000
_cell.angle_alpha   90.00
_cell.angle_beta   90.00
_cell.angle_gamma   90.00
#
_symmetry.space_group_name_H-M   'P 1'
#
loop_
_entity.id
_entity.type
_entity.pdbx_description
1 polymer ?
#
loop_
_entity_poly.entity_id
_entity_poly.type
_entity_poly.pdbx_seq_one_letter_code
_entity_poly.pdbx_strand_id
1 'polypeptide(L)' 'MQEQQALKAEIISSLDFLPTDSLRLLAEFTTFLQSKFGRANTQRQIVRLGGLWADTPEITAEDIAEARHEMWGKFGENEI' A
#
# COMPACT_ATOMS: atom_id res chain seq x y z
N MET A 1 -11.84 7.92 26.79
CA MET A 1 -12.58 9.16 26.47
C MET A 1 -12.17 10.30 27.39
N GLN A 2 -12.31 10.18 28.73
CA GLN A 2 -11.92 11.23 29.68
C GLN A 2 -10.42 11.56 29.65
N GLU A 3 -9.56 10.56 29.60
CA GLU A 3 -8.09 10.73 29.52
C GLU A 3 -7.66 11.54 28.29
N GLN A 4 -8.28 11.28 27.13
CA GLN A 4 -8.00 12.02 25.89
C GLN A 4 -8.42 13.49 25.99
N GLN A 5 -9.53 13.78 26.69
CA GLN A 5 -9.99 15.15 26.91
C GLN A 5 -9.07 15.89 27.89
N ALA A 6 -8.63 15.23 28.96
CA ALA A 6 -7.68 15.78 29.91
C ALA A 6 -6.35 16.13 29.22
N LEU A 7 -5.81 15.22 28.40
CA LEU A 7 -4.58 15.44 27.66
C LEU A 7 -4.71 16.60 26.65
N LYS A 8 -5.86 16.73 25.97
CA LYS A 8 -6.12 17.86 25.07
C LYS A 8 -6.14 19.19 25.82
N ALA A 9 -6.77 19.23 26.99
CA ALA A 9 -6.84 20.45 27.79
C ALA A 9 -5.46 20.88 28.29
N GLU A 10 -4.64 19.93 28.74
CA GLU A 10 -3.25 20.18 29.15
C GLU A 10 -2.41 20.73 27.99
N ILE A 11 -2.50 20.09 26.81
CA ILE A 11 -1.79 20.56 25.62
C ILE A 11 -2.21 21.98 25.29
N ILE A 12 -3.51 22.27 25.22
CA ILE A 12 -4.03 23.62 24.90
C ILE A 12 -3.51 24.65 25.89
N SER A 13 -3.56 24.35 27.19
CA SER A 13 -3.04 25.28 28.21
C SER A 13 -1.54 25.54 28.10
N SER A 14 -0.78 24.57 27.58
CA SER A 14 0.66 24.72 27.38
C SER A 14 1.01 25.58 26.16
N LEU A 15 0.11 25.70 25.19
CA LEU A 15 0.34 26.50 23.98
C LEU A 15 0.46 27.99 24.27
N ASP A 16 -0.27 28.49 25.28
CA ASP A 16 -0.29 29.91 25.64
C ASP A 16 1.05 30.40 26.20
N PHE A 17 1.93 29.49 26.64
CA PHE A 17 3.25 29.80 27.18
C PHE A 17 4.39 29.68 26.17
N LEU A 18 4.09 29.24 24.93
CA LEU A 18 5.11 28.99 23.92
C LEU A 18 5.34 30.21 23.02
N PRO A 19 6.60 30.48 22.62
CA PRO A 19 6.89 31.50 21.63
C PRO A 19 6.40 31.10 20.24
N THR A 20 6.17 32.08 19.38
CA THR A 20 5.59 31.91 18.02
C THR A 20 6.33 30.89 17.16
N ASP A 21 7.67 30.85 17.24
CA ASP A 21 8.48 29.89 16.47
C ASP A 21 8.21 28.44 16.90
N SER A 22 8.04 28.20 18.20
CA SER A 22 7.70 26.88 18.74
C SER A 22 6.28 26.46 18.36
N LEU A 23 5.33 27.40 18.30
CA LEU A 23 3.97 27.14 17.81
C LEU A 23 3.97 26.74 16.32
N ARG A 24 4.82 27.37 15.50
CA ARG A 24 4.98 26.99 14.09
C ARG A 24 5.51 25.57 13.94
N LEU A 25 6.53 25.19 14.71
CA LEU A 25 7.07 23.83 14.72
C LEU A 25 5.99 22.81 15.15
N LEU A 26 5.16 23.16 16.13
CA LEU A 26 4.07 22.28 16.56
C LEU A 26 3.00 22.13 15.47
N ALA A 27 2.67 23.19 14.73
CA ALA A 27 1.76 23.11 13.58
C ALA A 27 2.29 22.16 12.49
N GLU A 28 3.58 22.21 12.20
CA GLU A 28 4.23 21.26 11.28
C GLU A 28 4.18 19.83 11.83
N PHE A 29 4.46 19.65 13.12
CA PHE A 29 4.45 18.34 13.77
C PHE A 29 3.04 17.73 13.82
N THR A 30 2.00 18.50 14.11
CA THR A 30 0.61 18.03 14.08
C THR A 30 0.19 17.63 12.67
N THR A 31 0.64 18.36 11.64
CA THR A 31 0.44 17.99 10.22
C THR A 31 1.14 16.67 9.91
N PHE A 32 2.37 16.48 10.39
CA PHE A 32 3.09 15.21 10.26
C PHE A 32 2.33 14.06 10.93
N LEU A 33 1.85 14.23 12.16
CA LEU A 33 1.06 13.21 12.88
C LEU A 33 -0.22 12.84 12.13
N GLN A 34 -0.95 13.84 11.61
CA GLN A 34 -2.14 13.61 10.78
C GLN A 34 -1.79 12.84 9.49
N SER A 35 -0.66 13.13 8.85
CA SER A 35 -0.23 12.39 7.65
C SER A 35 0.20 10.94 7.96
N LYS A 36 0.90 10.73 9.09
CA LYS A 36 1.45 9.44 9.51
C LYS A 36 0.37 8.48 9.98
N PHE A 37 -0.59 8.98 10.75
CA PHE A 37 -1.63 8.16 11.37
C PHE A 37 -3.01 8.33 10.72
N GLY A 38 -3.30 9.46 10.08
CA GLY A 38 -4.57 9.68 9.35
C GLY A 38 -4.66 8.91 8.03
N ARG A 39 -3.54 8.49 7.44
CA ARG A 39 -3.53 7.57 6.29
C ARG A 39 -3.86 6.12 6.63
N ALA A 40 -3.95 5.75 7.91
CA ALA A 40 -4.35 4.40 8.31
C ALA A 40 -5.80 4.06 7.91
N ASN A 41 -6.64 5.06 7.61
CA ASN A 41 -8.04 4.86 7.24
C ASN A 41 -8.34 5.06 5.75
N THR A 42 -7.38 5.58 4.97
CA THR A 42 -7.41 5.35 3.53
C THR A 42 -6.79 3.99 3.31
N GLN A 43 -7.57 2.93 3.55
CA GLN A 43 -7.40 1.70 2.79
C GLN A 43 -7.21 2.17 1.35
N ARG A 44 -5.98 2.09 0.83
CA ARG A 44 -5.77 2.29 -0.61
C ARG A 44 -6.81 1.37 -1.23
N GLN A 45 -7.82 1.93 -1.88
CA GLN A 45 -8.70 1.12 -2.70
C GLN A 45 -7.75 0.44 -3.67
N ILE A 46 -7.41 -0.81 -3.39
CA ILE A 46 -6.70 -1.65 -4.32
C ILE A 46 -7.74 -1.84 -5.41
N VAL A 47 -7.72 -0.94 -6.39
CA VAL A 47 -8.53 -1.07 -7.59
C VAL A 47 -8.03 -2.35 -8.22
N ARG A 48 -8.81 -3.42 -8.13
CA ARG A 48 -8.53 -4.68 -8.79
C ARG A 48 -8.71 -4.40 -10.28
N LEU A 49 -7.64 -3.98 -10.95
CA LEU A 49 -7.64 -3.62 -12.38
C LEU A 49 -7.85 -4.84 -13.31
N GLY A 50 -8.28 -5.98 -12.76
CA GLY A 50 -7.97 -7.28 -13.33
C GLY A 50 -6.46 -7.50 -13.27
N GLY A 51 -5.97 -8.70 -12.99
CA GLY A 51 -4.54 -8.96 -13.22
C GLY A 51 -4.20 -8.70 -14.69
N LEU A 52 -2.92 -8.63 -15.06
CA LEU A 52 -2.46 -8.57 -16.47
C LEU A 52 -3.14 -9.63 -17.37
N TRP A 53 -3.66 -10.69 -16.75
CA TRP A 53 -4.27 -11.86 -17.36
C TRP A 53 -5.81 -11.85 -17.40
N ALA A 54 -6.46 -10.74 -17.04
CA ALA A 54 -7.93 -10.69 -16.90
C ALA A 54 -8.69 -11.03 -18.20
N ASP A 55 -8.10 -10.73 -19.35
CA ASP A 55 -8.68 -10.97 -20.67
C ASP A 55 -7.97 -12.11 -21.42
N THR A 56 -7.23 -12.97 -20.71
CA THR A 56 -6.53 -14.07 -21.36
C THR A 56 -7.55 -15.11 -21.80
N PRO A 57 -7.51 -15.58 -23.06
CA PRO A 57 -8.36 -16.69 -23.50
C PRO A 57 -8.10 -17.93 -22.63
N GLU A 58 -9.13 -18.76 -22.50
CA GLU A 58 -9.02 -20.02 -21.77
C GLU A 58 -7.95 -20.91 -22.42
N ILE A 59 -6.94 -21.30 -21.63
CA ILE A 59 -5.87 -22.18 -22.10
C ILE A 59 -6.41 -23.61 -22.09
N THR A 60 -6.46 -24.23 -23.26
CA THR A 60 -6.97 -25.58 -23.46
C THR A 60 -5.90 -26.65 -23.20
N ALA A 61 -6.31 -27.92 -23.13
CA ALA A 61 -5.37 -29.02 -22.96
C ALA A 61 -4.43 -29.15 -24.17
N GLU A 62 -4.94 -28.81 -25.35
CA GLU A 62 -4.24 -28.80 -26.62
C GLU A 62 -3.14 -27.73 -26.63
N ASP A 63 -3.43 -26.51 -26.18
CA ASP A 63 -2.44 -25.43 -26.07
C ASP A 63 -1.26 -25.83 -25.16
N ILE A 64 -1.56 -26.52 -24.06
CA ILE A 64 -0.54 -27.02 -23.12
C ILE A 64 0.27 -28.15 -23.74
N ALA A 65 -0.36 -29.03 -24.53
CA ALA A 65 0.31 -30.13 -25.21
C ALA A 65 1.26 -29.61 -26.31
N GLU A 66 0.81 -28.61 -27.09
CA GLU A 66 1.61 -27.96 -28.12
C GLU A 66 2.82 -27.24 -27.52
N ALA A 67 2.62 -26.39 -26.50
CA ALA A 67 3.71 -25.69 -25.83
C ALA A 67 4.74 -26.67 -25.23
N ARG A 68 4.29 -27.79 -24.67
CA ARG A 68 5.17 -28.84 -24.14
C ARG A 68 5.96 -29.52 -25.24
N HIS A 69 5.32 -29.80 -26.38
CA HIS A 69 6.00 -30.41 -27.52
C HIS A 69 6.99 -29.44 -28.17
N GLU A 70 6.68 -28.16 -28.27
CA GLU A 70 7.61 -27.14 -28.77
C GLU A 70 8.85 -27.02 -27.89
N MET A 71 8.66 -26.93 -26.57
CA MET A 71 9.73 -26.66 -25.62
C MET A 71 10.54 -27.92 -25.24
N TRP A 72 9.90 -29.10 -25.20
CA TRP A 72 10.53 -30.37 -24.79
C TRP A 72 10.52 -31.47 -25.84
N GLY A 73 9.84 -31.31 -26.98
CA GLY A 73 9.75 -32.36 -28.02
C GLY A 73 11.08 -32.66 -28.71
N LYS A 74 12.04 -31.73 -28.67
CA LYS A 74 13.40 -31.92 -29.20
C LYS A 74 14.42 -32.36 -28.14
N PHE A 75 14.01 -32.52 -26.88
CA PHE A 75 14.87 -33.08 -25.84
C PHE A 75 15.03 -34.59 -26.09
N GLY A 76 16.17 -34.98 -26.66
CA GLY A 76 16.55 -36.37 -26.93
C GLY A 76 16.86 -36.71 -28.39
N GLU A 77 16.51 -35.85 -29.36
CA GLU A 77 16.83 -36.09 -30.78
C GLU A 77 18.26 -35.63 -31.16
N ASN A 78 18.94 -34.88 -30.28
CA ASN A 78 20.33 -34.45 -30.44
C ASN A 78 21.30 -35.22 -29.51
N GLU A 79 20.99 -36.49 -29.18
CA GLU A 79 21.97 -37.39 -28.58
C GLU A 79 22.71 -38.13 -29.72
N ILE A 80 24.02 -37.86 -29.83
CA ILE A 80 24.98 -38.49 -30.75
C ILE A 80 25.31 -39.90 -30.25
#